data_AF-A0A7S8HWM0-F1
#
_entry.id   AF-A0A7S8HWM0-F1
#
_cell.length_a   1.000
_cell.length_b   1.000
_cell.length_c   1.000
_cell.angle_alpha   90.00
_cell.angle_beta   90.00
_cell.angle_gamma   90.00
#
_symmetry.space_group_name_H-M   'P 1'
#
loop_
_entity.id
_entity.type
_entity.pdbx_description
1 polymer ?
#
loop_
_entity_poly.entity_id
_entity_poly.type
_entity_poly.pdbx_seq_one_letter_code
_entity_poly.pdbx_strand_id
1 'polypeptide(L)'
;MAQTQQGRPAALVPDDLDNDTDSSLGEDILSSTTSISSSILDYRRENGRTYHAYKDGKYALPNDEAENERLDLQHNLFLLTLDDKLGLAPPNEPDSKAKHILDIGTGTGIWAIDYADEHPEAQVVGVDLSPIQPAFVPPNLTFMIEDIEDEWNYSQSFDYIHSRFMSSALASWTDFLTKCYKYVSTVIYQYRADFCSNLAPGGYMEIQEADLNLQSDDGTLKPDNVMLKSLRLLTEASVMFGRPYQDIPPLADIMKEVGFVDVVVKQFKWPINGWPKDKKDKLLGEWSLINMASGLEAFTMAPLTRAHGWTPEETMTTNKLNKVAVFGASGNFGTPITAALKQAGFNVTIITRTESKSTFPEDIPVLRTEYTYGALVKALSGQDAAVCAVGPAGIPSQGTMIDAAEAAEVKRFIVADFGWGPDFTSFPEFDSVRAQRAVGFEHARKHAAANPNFTWTSIATGNPIDWALKRFTTMGFDIKNQSAIIYDEGKEYFTGTTLQGIGQSVVGVLENPAETANRTVKVVSIKTCQNELLEAFQNKTGSQWEMRRRTTRELIEGARDKKENGVGGWILDLAVAQLYDDGKARCLVAPSWEESDSGLLGVNEETAESLVTSVLASL
;
A
#
# COMPACT_ATOMS: atom_id res chain seq x y z
N MET A 1 -22.33 63.95 -32.71
CA MET A 1 -21.42 64.07 -31.55
C MET A 1 -21.10 62.68 -31.09
N ALA A 2 -19.82 62.37 -30.98
CA ALA A 2 -19.30 61.09 -30.52
C ALA A 2 -19.58 60.88 -29.03
N GLN A 3 -19.80 59.63 -28.61
CA GLN A 3 -18.92 58.97 -27.63
C GLN A 3 -19.19 57.47 -27.56
N THR A 4 -18.07 56.75 -27.64
CA THR A 4 -17.86 55.32 -27.52
C THR A 4 -17.90 54.87 -26.05
N GLN A 5 -18.43 53.68 -25.77
CA GLN A 5 -17.96 52.81 -24.69
C GLN A 5 -18.23 51.33 -25.06
N GLN A 6 -17.21 50.50 -24.94
CA GLN A 6 -17.18 49.07 -25.22
C GLN A 6 -17.89 48.25 -24.13
N GLY A 7 -18.56 47.15 -24.49
CA GLY A 7 -19.09 46.15 -23.57
C GLY A 7 -19.29 44.78 -24.26
N ARG A 8 -18.60 43.77 -23.73
CA ARG A 8 -18.56 42.30 -23.95
C ARG A 8 -19.45 41.63 -25.02
N PRO A 9 -18.93 40.60 -25.74
CA PRO A 9 -19.76 39.71 -26.56
C PRO A 9 -20.72 38.87 -25.68
N ALA A 10 -21.92 38.66 -26.20
CA ALA A 10 -23.01 37.93 -25.57
C ALA A 10 -22.63 36.48 -25.24
N ALA A 11 -23.16 35.98 -24.12
CA ALA A 11 -22.98 34.61 -23.68
C ALA A 11 -23.62 33.62 -24.67
N LEU A 12 -22.87 32.57 -25.01
CA LEU A 12 -23.36 31.42 -25.75
C LEU A 12 -24.21 30.58 -24.79
N VAL A 13 -25.50 30.49 -25.07
CA VAL A 13 -26.46 29.60 -24.41
C VAL A 13 -26.31 28.21 -25.07
N PRO A 14 -26.20 27.10 -24.32
CA PRO A 14 -26.17 25.77 -24.91
C PRO A 14 -27.48 25.47 -25.64
N ASP A 15 -27.37 24.81 -26.79
CA ASP A 15 -28.50 24.25 -27.54
C ASP A 15 -29.17 23.16 -26.69
N ASP A 16 -30.43 23.39 -26.31
CA ASP A 16 -31.31 22.34 -25.83
C ASP A 16 -31.63 21.44 -27.03
N LEU A 17 -30.86 20.37 -27.20
CA LEU A 17 -31.17 19.32 -28.18
C LEU A 17 -32.23 18.38 -27.62
N ASP A 18 -33.47 18.87 -27.59
CA ASP A 18 -34.66 18.03 -27.78
C ASP A 18 -35.07 18.15 -29.25
N ASN A 19 -34.79 17.10 -30.04
CA ASN A 19 -35.63 16.73 -31.18
C ASN A 19 -35.30 15.31 -31.66
N ASP A 20 -36.14 14.39 -31.21
CA ASP A 20 -36.79 13.29 -31.90
C ASP A 20 -36.40 12.91 -33.34
N THR A 21 -36.50 11.60 -33.56
CA THR A 21 -36.69 10.84 -34.82
C THR A 21 -35.47 10.52 -35.68
N ASP A 22 -34.87 9.35 -35.39
CA ASP A 22 -34.67 8.35 -36.46
C ASP A 22 -35.17 6.98 -35.97
N SER A 23 -36.31 6.56 -36.51
CA SER A 23 -36.84 5.21 -36.33
C SER A 23 -36.08 4.25 -37.24
N SER A 24 -35.09 3.53 -36.71
CA SER A 24 -34.69 2.26 -37.30
C SER A 24 -35.60 1.15 -36.79
N LEU A 25 -36.36 0.55 -37.69
CA LEU A 25 -37.21 -0.61 -37.46
C LEU A 25 -36.39 -1.79 -36.89
N GLY A 26 -36.39 -1.96 -35.57
CA GLY A 26 -36.15 -3.21 -34.87
C GLY A 26 -37.38 -3.49 -34.00
N GLU A 27 -37.83 -4.73 -33.90
CA GLU A 27 -38.90 -5.07 -32.96
C GLU A 27 -38.41 -4.80 -31.53
N ASP A 28 -39.03 -3.83 -30.83
CA ASP A 28 -38.63 -3.47 -29.47
C ASP A 28 -38.81 -4.67 -28.52
N ILE A 29 -37.69 -5.21 -28.02
CA ILE A 29 -37.64 -6.26 -26.97
C ILE A 29 -38.25 -5.75 -25.63
N LEU A 30 -38.56 -4.46 -25.51
CA LEU A 30 -38.83 -3.78 -24.24
C LEU A 30 -40.21 -3.12 -24.22
N SER A 31 -40.97 -3.27 -23.12
CA SER A 31 -42.30 -2.65 -23.00
C SER A 31 -42.32 -1.26 -22.35
N SER A 32 -41.23 -0.82 -21.70
CA SER A 32 -41.05 0.58 -21.25
C SER A 32 -39.63 0.84 -20.72
N THR A 33 -38.85 1.73 -21.37
CA THR A 33 -37.63 2.30 -20.79
C THR A 33 -37.92 3.73 -20.32
N THR A 34 -37.41 4.12 -19.14
CA THR A 34 -37.52 5.50 -18.61
C THR A 34 -36.13 6.11 -18.54
N SER A 35 -36.00 7.40 -18.86
CA SER A 35 -34.74 8.15 -18.76
C SER A 35 -34.17 8.11 -17.34
N ILE A 36 -32.84 8.02 -17.22
CA ILE A 36 -32.12 8.00 -15.95
C ILE A 36 -32.45 9.27 -15.13
N SER A 37 -33.02 9.08 -13.94
CA SER A 37 -33.24 10.19 -13.00
C SER A 37 -31.92 10.63 -12.35
N SER A 38 -31.77 11.94 -12.07
CA SER A 38 -30.54 12.48 -11.47
C SER A 38 -30.17 11.80 -10.14
N SER A 39 -31.16 11.36 -9.36
CA SER A 39 -30.96 10.67 -8.08
C SER A 39 -30.27 9.31 -8.20
N ILE A 40 -30.26 8.68 -9.37
CA ILE A 40 -29.56 7.40 -9.59
C ILE A 40 -28.04 7.64 -9.71
N LEU A 41 -27.62 8.85 -10.10
CA LEU A 41 -26.21 9.25 -10.20
C LEU A 41 -25.65 9.82 -8.88
N ASP A 42 -26.49 10.01 -7.87
CA ASP A 42 -26.09 10.46 -6.53
C ASP A 42 -25.53 9.30 -5.70
N TYR A 43 -24.38 8.76 -6.13
CA TYR A 43 -23.73 7.60 -5.52
C TYR A 43 -23.47 7.77 -4.02
N ARG A 44 -23.64 6.68 -3.29
CA ARG A 44 -23.27 6.60 -1.87
C ARG A 44 -21.76 6.74 -1.74
N ARG A 45 -21.31 7.59 -0.81
CA ARG A 45 -19.88 7.83 -0.53
C ARG A 45 -19.58 7.45 0.91
N GLU A 46 -18.70 6.48 1.10
CA GLU A 46 -18.19 6.11 2.43
C GLU A 46 -16.76 5.58 2.32
N ASN A 47 -15.96 5.83 3.35
CA ASN A 47 -14.57 5.33 3.46
C ASN A 47 -13.68 5.64 2.23
N GLY A 48 -13.96 6.73 1.50
CA GLY A 48 -13.22 7.14 0.31
C GLY A 48 -13.65 6.47 -1.00
N ARG A 49 -14.67 5.60 -0.98
CA ARG A 49 -15.18 4.87 -2.15
C ARG A 49 -16.59 5.31 -2.53
N THR A 50 -17.00 5.03 -3.77
CA THR A 50 -18.39 5.20 -4.21
C THR A 50 -19.11 3.87 -4.36
N TYR A 51 -20.42 3.84 -4.08
CA TYR A 51 -21.29 2.68 -4.21
C TYR A 51 -22.59 3.06 -4.92
N HIS A 52 -23.27 2.06 -5.48
CA HIS A 52 -24.52 2.24 -6.22
C HIS A 52 -25.60 2.91 -5.35
N ALA A 53 -26.37 3.84 -5.95
CA ALA A 53 -27.44 4.58 -5.25
C ALA A 53 -28.81 3.90 -5.40
N TYR A 54 -29.07 3.31 -6.57
CA TYR A 54 -30.31 2.60 -6.84
C TYR A 54 -30.42 1.35 -5.97
N LYS A 55 -31.40 1.30 -5.06
CA LYS A 55 -31.52 0.24 -4.04
C LYS A 55 -30.22 0.09 -3.21
N ASP A 56 -29.78 1.22 -2.65
CA ASP A 56 -28.62 1.33 -1.75
C ASP A 56 -28.58 0.19 -0.71
N GLY A 57 -27.37 -0.33 -0.49
CA GLY A 57 -27.07 -1.39 0.46
C GLY A 57 -27.22 -2.82 -0.08
N LYS A 58 -27.79 -3.01 -1.28
CA LYS A 58 -27.90 -4.34 -1.89
C LYS A 58 -26.55 -4.95 -2.30
N TYR A 59 -25.69 -4.19 -2.97
CA TYR A 59 -24.37 -4.63 -3.39
C TYR A 59 -23.28 -3.98 -2.53
N ALA A 60 -22.25 -4.76 -2.21
CA ALA A 60 -21.23 -4.36 -1.23
C ALA A 60 -19.91 -3.91 -1.87
N LEU A 61 -19.72 -4.11 -3.18
CA LEU A 61 -18.51 -3.66 -3.87
C LEU A 61 -18.68 -2.24 -4.44
N PRO A 62 -17.60 -1.47 -4.53
CA PRO A 62 -17.62 -0.10 -5.04
C PRO A 62 -17.91 -0.03 -6.55
N ASN A 63 -18.20 1.18 -7.04
CA ASN A 63 -18.46 1.49 -8.45
C ASN A 63 -17.61 2.66 -8.98
N ASP A 64 -16.48 2.94 -8.32
CA ASP A 64 -15.54 4.00 -8.71
C ASP A 64 -14.55 3.53 -9.78
N GLU A 65 -13.83 4.50 -10.36
CA GLU A 65 -12.86 4.27 -11.45
C GLU A 65 -11.83 3.18 -11.13
N ALA A 66 -11.35 3.14 -9.88
CA ALA A 66 -10.37 2.14 -9.45
C ALA A 66 -10.94 0.71 -9.51
N GLU A 67 -12.23 0.54 -9.23
CA GLU A 67 -12.90 -0.75 -9.39
C GLU A 67 -13.20 -1.06 -10.86
N ASN A 68 -13.53 -0.05 -11.68
CA ASN A 68 -13.72 -0.23 -13.12
C ASN A 68 -12.44 -0.76 -13.80
N GLU A 69 -11.28 -0.15 -13.52
CA GLU A 69 -9.98 -0.62 -14.03
C GLU A 69 -9.69 -2.08 -13.62
N ARG A 70 -10.08 -2.46 -12.38
CA ARG A 70 -9.93 -3.83 -11.89
C ARG A 70 -10.85 -4.80 -12.62
N LEU A 71 -12.10 -4.42 -12.87
CA LEU A 71 -13.07 -5.24 -13.61
C LEU A 71 -12.63 -5.45 -15.07
N ASP A 72 -12.04 -4.45 -15.71
CA ASP A 72 -11.50 -4.58 -17.06
C ASP A 72 -10.29 -5.53 -17.11
N LEU A 73 -9.41 -5.49 -16.10
CA LEU A 73 -8.35 -6.51 -15.95
C LEU A 73 -8.94 -7.90 -15.71
N GLN A 74 -10.01 -8.01 -14.92
CA GLN A 74 -10.71 -9.28 -14.69
C GLN A 74 -11.31 -9.84 -15.99
N HIS A 75 -11.87 -9.01 -16.86
CA HIS A 75 -12.33 -9.43 -18.18
C HIS A 75 -11.17 -10.03 -19.01
N ASN A 76 -10.02 -9.35 -19.06
CA ASN A 76 -8.84 -9.84 -19.78
C ASN A 76 -8.31 -11.17 -19.23
N LEU A 77 -8.44 -11.43 -17.92
CA LEU A 77 -8.11 -12.73 -17.36
C LEU A 77 -9.01 -13.84 -17.92
N PHE A 78 -10.31 -13.60 -18.12
CA PHE A 78 -11.20 -14.59 -18.75
C PHE A 78 -10.81 -14.85 -20.20
N LEU A 79 -10.53 -13.82 -20.99
CA LEU A 79 -10.06 -13.99 -22.36
C LEU A 79 -8.79 -14.85 -22.39
N LEU A 80 -7.82 -14.55 -21.52
CA LEU A 80 -6.61 -15.36 -21.40
C LEU A 80 -6.92 -16.81 -21.00
N THR A 81 -7.84 -17.05 -20.07
CA THR A 81 -8.26 -18.40 -19.67
C THR A 81 -8.93 -19.15 -20.82
N LEU A 82 -9.81 -18.50 -21.56
CA LEU A 82 -10.67 -19.09 -22.59
C LEU A 82 -10.08 -19.04 -24.02
N ASP A 83 -8.80 -18.67 -24.14
CA ASP A 83 -8.09 -18.55 -25.43
C ASP A 83 -8.78 -17.54 -26.36
N ASP A 84 -8.99 -16.32 -25.84
CA ASP A 84 -9.61 -15.17 -26.49
C ASP A 84 -11.08 -15.38 -26.91
N LYS A 85 -11.77 -16.33 -26.26
CA LYS A 85 -13.22 -16.53 -26.42
C LYS A 85 -14.00 -15.84 -25.30
N LEU A 86 -15.16 -15.25 -25.63
CA LEU A 86 -16.07 -14.63 -24.68
C LEU A 86 -16.84 -15.64 -23.80
N GLY A 87 -17.04 -16.85 -24.31
CA GLY A 87 -17.69 -17.95 -23.59
C GLY A 87 -17.49 -19.31 -24.24
N LEU A 88 -18.01 -20.35 -23.59
CA LEU A 88 -17.88 -21.75 -23.99
C LEU A 88 -19.19 -22.34 -24.53
N ALA A 89 -20.32 -21.68 -24.30
CA ALA A 89 -21.59 -22.12 -24.85
C ALA A 89 -21.65 -21.87 -26.37
N PRO A 90 -22.40 -22.70 -27.13
CA PRO A 90 -22.53 -22.57 -28.58
C PRO A 90 -22.87 -21.17 -29.11
N PRO A 91 -23.62 -20.30 -28.38
CA PRO A 91 -23.82 -18.92 -28.83
C PRO A 91 -22.57 -18.06 -28.98
N ASN A 92 -21.41 -18.47 -28.44
CA ASN A 92 -20.14 -17.75 -28.58
C ASN A 92 -19.28 -18.29 -29.74
N GLU A 93 -19.78 -19.22 -30.55
CA GLU A 93 -19.06 -19.68 -31.75
C GLU A 93 -19.32 -18.73 -32.94
N PRO A 94 -18.36 -18.54 -33.86
CA PRO A 94 -18.47 -17.54 -34.93
C PRO A 94 -19.65 -17.73 -35.90
N ASP A 95 -20.21 -18.94 -35.99
CA ASP A 95 -21.38 -19.28 -36.83
C ASP A 95 -22.70 -19.38 -36.04
N SER A 96 -22.71 -18.84 -34.81
CA SER A 96 -23.88 -18.73 -33.95
C SER A 96 -25.05 -18.08 -34.69
N LYS A 97 -26.26 -18.49 -34.29
CA LYS A 97 -27.52 -17.92 -34.78
C LYS A 97 -28.35 -17.31 -33.65
N ALA A 98 -27.75 -17.13 -32.47
CA ALA A 98 -28.39 -16.45 -31.36
C ALA A 98 -28.65 -14.99 -31.76
N LYS A 99 -29.87 -14.51 -31.52
CA LYS A 99 -30.30 -13.18 -31.91
C LYS A 99 -30.57 -12.28 -30.72
N HIS A 100 -31.07 -12.83 -29.61
CA HIS A 100 -31.39 -12.03 -28.42
C HIS A 100 -30.55 -12.49 -27.24
N ILE A 101 -29.66 -11.61 -26.78
CA ILE A 101 -28.63 -11.92 -25.78
C ILE A 101 -28.89 -11.05 -24.56
N LEU A 102 -28.82 -11.64 -23.37
CA LEU A 102 -28.89 -10.93 -22.10
C LEU A 102 -27.59 -11.13 -21.32
N ASP A 103 -26.91 -10.05 -20.97
CA ASP A 103 -25.75 -10.04 -20.08
C ASP A 103 -26.13 -9.49 -18.71
N ILE A 104 -26.01 -10.32 -17.67
CA ILE A 104 -26.47 -10.02 -16.32
C ILE A 104 -25.31 -9.64 -15.41
N GLY A 105 -25.44 -8.49 -14.75
CA GLY A 105 -24.36 -7.93 -13.93
C GLY A 105 -23.22 -7.46 -14.81
N THR A 106 -23.56 -6.65 -15.83
CA THR A 106 -22.63 -6.31 -16.92
C THR A 106 -21.41 -5.50 -16.44
N GLY A 107 -21.46 -4.91 -15.23
CA GLY A 107 -20.34 -4.15 -14.67
C GLY A 107 -19.95 -2.98 -15.58
N THR A 108 -18.70 -2.94 -16.05
CA THR A 108 -18.24 -1.91 -17.01
C THR A 108 -18.88 -2.05 -18.40
N GLY A 109 -19.53 -3.18 -18.69
CA GLY A 109 -20.16 -3.48 -19.97
C GLY A 109 -19.22 -4.09 -21.01
N ILE A 110 -17.94 -4.25 -20.69
CA ILE A 110 -16.89 -4.67 -21.65
C ILE A 110 -17.21 -6.01 -22.34
N TRP A 111 -17.76 -6.99 -21.62
CA TRP A 111 -18.16 -8.27 -22.23
C TRP A 111 -19.31 -8.10 -23.24
N ALA A 112 -20.33 -7.32 -22.88
CA ALA A 112 -21.48 -7.09 -23.76
C ALA A 112 -21.08 -6.30 -25.02
N ILE A 113 -20.12 -5.38 -24.89
CA ILE A 113 -19.53 -4.63 -26.00
C ILE A 113 -18.80 -5.58 -26.95
N ASP A 114 -17.88 -6.39 -26.42
CA ASP A 114 -17.11 -7.33 -27.25
C ASP A 114 -18.03 -8.35 -27.94
N TYR A 115 -19.05 -8.87 -27.24
CA TYR A 115 -20.02 -9.78 -27.84
C TYR A 115 -20.82 -9.10 -28.96
N ALA A 116 -21.27 -7.87 -28.75
CA ALA A 116 -22.03 -7.11 -29.74
C ALA A 116 -21.18 -6.79 -30.99
N ASP A 117 -19.88 -6.54 -30.82
CA ASP A 117 -18.93 -6.32 -31.91
C ASP A 117 -18.61 -7.62 -32.69
N GLU A 118 -18.47 -8.76 -32.00
CA GLU A 118 -18.27 -10.07 -32.63
C GLU A 118 -19.53 -10.59 -33.35
N HIS A 119 -20.71 -10.21 -32.87
CA HIS A 119 -22.02 -10.64 -33.37
C HIS A 119 -22.93 -9.45 -33.74
N PRO A 120 -22.61 -8.70 -34.81
CA PRO A 120 -23.40 -7.53 -35.23
C PRO A 120 -24.84 -7.88 -35.66
N GLU A 121 -25.12 -9.16 -35.92
CA GLU A 121 -26.46 -9.69 -36.20
C GLU A 121 -27.34 -9.91 -34.97
N ALA A 122 -26.74 -9.95 -33.77
CA ALA A 122 -27.44 -10.16 -32.51
C ALA A 122 -27.78 -8.82 -31.84
N GLN A 123 -28.89 -8.78 -31.11
CA GLN A 123 -29.27 -7.71 -30.20
C GLN A 123 -28.86 -8.11 -28.78
N VAL A 124 -28.06 -7.27 -28.15
CA VAL A 124 -27.50 -7.50 -26.81
C VAL A 124 -28.12 -6.52 -25.83
N VAL A 125 -28.59 -7.03 -24.69
CA VAL A 125 -29.06 -6.25 -23.55
C VAL A 125 -28.15 -6.51 -22.37
N GLY A 126 -27.50 -5.48 -21.85
CA GLY A 126 -26.71 -5.55 -20.61
C GLY A 126 -27.47 -4.92 -19.45
N VAL A 127 -27.55 -5.62 -18.31
CA VAL A 127 -28.26 -5.13 -17.12
C VAL A 127 -27.34 -5.03 -15.91
N ASP A 128 -27.44 -3.92 -15.17
CA ASP A 128 -26.70 -3.71 -13.91
C ASP A 128 -27.46 -2.77 -12.96
N LEU A 129 -27.11 -2.79 -11.67
CA LEU A 129 -27.66 -1.86 -10.68
C LEU A 129 -27.07 -0.45 -10.81
N SER A 130 -25.85 -0.33 -11.36
CA SER A 130 -25.10 0.91 -11.42
C SER A 130 -24.85 1.34 -12.87
N PRO A 131 -25.13 2.61 -13.24
CA PRO A 131 -24.83 3.13 -14.56
C PRO A 131 -23.35 3.56 -14.67
N ILE A 132 -22.45 2.59 -14.80
CA ILE A 132 -21.01 2.81 -14.98
C ILE A 132 -20.51 2.50 -16.40
N GLN A 133 -21.42 2.14 -17.31
CA GLN A 133 -21.11 1.72 -18.67
C GLN A 133 -20.79 2.92 -19.57
N PRO A 134 -19.96 2.76 -20.62
CA PRO A 134 -19.60 3.85 -21.51
C PRO A 134 -20.79 4.35 -22.33
N ALA A 135 -20.75 5.64 -22.70
CA ALA A 135 -21.83 6.26 -23.48
C ALA A 135 -21.80 5.90 -24.98
N PHE A 136 -20.65 5.49 -25.51
CA PHE A 136 -20.49 5.11 -26.91
C PHE A 136 -20.33 3.58 -26.99
N VAL A 137 -21.36 2.94 -27.54
CA VAL A 137 -21.50 1.47 -27.58
C VAL A 137 -21.91 1.02 -28.99
N PRO A 138 -21.74 -0.28 -29.33
CA PRO A 138 -22.22 -0.83 -30.59
C PRO A 138 -23.73 -0.59 -30.79
N PRO A 139 -24.19 -0.36 -32.03
CA PRO A 139 -25.59 0.02 -32.30
C PRO A 139 -26.61 -1.08 -31.97
N ASN A 140 -26.15 -2.31 -31.79
CA ASN A 140 -26.92 -3.48 -31.41
C ASN A 140 -26.87 -3.81 -29.90
N LEU A 141 -26.28 -2.93 -29.09
CA LEU A 141 -26.18 -3.07 -27.63
C LEU A 141 -27.01 -2.01 -26.91
N THR A 142 -27.79 -2.42 -25.90
CA THR A 142 -28.51 -1.53 -24.99
C THR A 142 -28.20 -1.86 -23.54
N PHE A 143 -27.81 -0.85 -22.75
CA PHE A 143 -27.62 -0.99 -21.31
C PHE A 143 -28.83 -0.51 -20.52
N MET A 144 -29.20 -1.23 -19.47
CA MET A 144 -30.33 -0.91 -18.60
C MET A 144 -29.96 -0.98 -17.12
N ILE A 145 -30.47 -0.03 -16.35
CA ILE A 145 -30.32 -0.01 -14.90
C ILE A 145 -31.46 -0.83 -14.30
N GLU A 146 -31.19 -2.10 -13.98
CA GLU A 146 -32.20 -3.01 -13.46
C GLU A 146 -31.66 -3.84 -12.30
N ASP A 147 -32.56 -4.16 -11.37
CA ASP A 147 -32.30 -5.16 -10.35
C ASP A 147 -32.85 -6.50 -10.85
N ILE A 148 -31.96 -7.41 -11.19
CA ILE A 148 -32.32 -8.73 -11.70
C ILE A 148 -33.14 -9.58 -10.71
N GLU A 149 -33.23 -9.16 -9.44
CA GLU A 149 -34.09 -9.79 -8.43
C GLU A 149 -35.55 -9.30 -8.51
N ASP A 150 -35.86 -8.29 -9.32
CA ASP A 150 -37.23 -7.85 -9.62
C ASP A 150 -37.90 -8.74 -10.68
N GLU A 151 -39.16 -8.46 -10.98
CA GLU A 151 -39.89 -9.13 -12.07
C GLU A 151 -39.35 -8.72 -13.44
N TRP A 152 -39.07 -9.70 -14.29
CA TRP A 152 -38.57 -9.47 -15.65
C TRP A 152 -39.75 -9.29 -16.61
N ASN A 153 -39.82 -8.16 -17.30
CA ASN A 153 -40.92 -7.76 -18.17
C ASN A 153 -40.48 -7.57 -19.64
N TYR A 154 -39.59 -8.44 -20.12
CA TYR A 154 -39.13 -8.45 -21.51
C TYR A 154 -40.25 -8.93 -22.44
N SER A 155 -40.34 -8.34 -23.64
CA SER A 155 -41.36 -8.68 -24.64
C SER A 155 -40.99 -9.93 -25.45
N GLN A 156 -39.72 -10.36 -25.39
CA GLN A 156 -39.18 -11.50 -26.11
C GLN A 156 -38.28 -12.38 -25.22
N SER A 157 -38.16 -13.65 -25.60
CA SER A 157 -37.21 -14.59 -24.99
C SER A 157 -35.80 -14.40 -25.54
N PHE A 158 -34.81 -14.68 -24.71
CA PHE A 158 -33.39 -14.66 -25.05
C PHE A 158 -32.91 -16.03 -25.56
N ASP A 159 -32.08 -16.02 -26.59
CA ASP A 159 -31.40 -17.22 -27.10
C ASP A 159 -30.16 -17.55 -26.25
N TYR A 160 -29.58 -16.54 -25.61
CA TYR A 160 -28.41 -16.67 -24.76
C TYR A 160 -28.51 -15.74 -23.55
N ILE A 161 -28.37 -16.29 -22.36
CA ILE A 161 -28.24 -15.53 -21.11
C ILE A 161 -26.87 -15.81 -20.52
N HIS A 162 -26.07 -14.76 -20.36
CA HIS A 162 -24.75 -14.78 -19.77
C HIS A 162 -24.75 -14.13 -18.39
N SER A 163 -24.00 -14.69 -17.46
CA SER A 163 -23.71 -14.08 -16.16
C SER A 163 -22.30 -14.42 -15.72
N ARG A 164 -21.64 -13.48 -15.06
CA ARG A 164 -20.25 -13.63 -14.62
C ARG A 164 -20.03 -12.94 -13.28
N PHE A 165 -19.35 -13.61 -12.35
CA PHE A 165 -18.98 -13.07 -11.03
C PHE A 165 -20.15 -12.47 -10.20
N MET A 166 -21.33 -13.10 -10.26
CA MET A 166 -22.54 -12.75 -9.50
C MET A 166 -22.58 -13.36 -8.09
N SER A 167 -21.57 -14.14 -7.70
CA SER A 167 -21.40 -14.57 -6.31
C SER A 167 -21.38 -13.36 -5.35
N SER A 168 -22.15 -13.43 -4.26
CA SER A 168 -22.45 -12.32 -3.33
C SER A 168 -23.25 -11.13 -3.87
N ALA A 169 -23.64 -11.14 -5.14
CA ALA A 169 -24.60 -10.19 -5.69
C ALA A 169 -26.06 -10.67 -5.55
N LEU A 170 -26.30 -11.98 -5.40
CA LEU A 170 -27.63 -12.60 -5.38
C LEU A 170 -28.03 -13.10 -4.00
N ALA A 171 -29.32 -12.96 -3.63
CA ALA A 171 -29.86 -13.57 -2.42
C ALA A 171 -30.22 -15.06 -2.61
N SER A 172 -30.62 -15.45 -3.83
CA SER A 172 -31.07 -16.81 -4.15
C SER A 172 -30.75 -17.19 -5.59
N TRP A 173 -29.80 -18.12 -5.77
CA TRP A 173 -29.45 -18.68 -7.09
C TRP A 173 -30.57 -19.53 -7.67
N THR A 174 -31.36 -20.21 -6.84
CA THR A 174 -32.51 -20.99 -7.29
C THR A 174 -33.58 -20.08 -7.89
N ASP A 175 -33.91 -18.96 -7.25
CA ASP A 175 -34.90 -18.02 -7.77
C ASP A 175 -34.38 -17.33 -9.03
N PHE A 176 -33.12 -16.91 -9.03
CA PHE A 176 -32.45 -16.34 -10.20
C PHE A 176 -32.51 -17.29 -11.41
N LEU A 177 -32.06 -18.53 -11.26
CA LEU A 177 -32.06 -19.51 -12.36
C LEU A 177 -33.48 -19.91 -12.76
N THR A 178 -34.42 -19.97 -11.81
CA THR A 178 -35.84 -20.19 -12.12
C THR A 178 -36.38 -19.08 -13.02
N LYS A 179 -36.03 -17.82 -12.75
CA LYS A 179 -36.40 -16.69 -13.62
C LYS A 179 -35.74 -16.77 -14.99
N CYS A 180 -34.46 -17.11 -15.08
CA CYS A 180 -33.81 -17.32 -16.38
C CYS A 180 -34.56 -18.40 -17.19
N TYR A 181 -34.99 -19.48 -16.53
CA TYR A 181 -35.64 -20.62 -17.18
C TYR A 181 -37.14 -20.44 -17.48
N LYS A 182 -37.91 -19.75 -16.62
CA LYS A 182 -39.38 -19.67 -16.67
C LYS A 182 -39.88 -18.27 -16.33
N TYR A 183 -41.03 -17.87 -16.90
CA TYR A 183 -41.83 -16.77 -16.36
C TYR A 183 -42.94 -17.27 -15.42
N VAL A 184 -43.25 -16.48 -14.39
CA VAL A 184 -44.48 -16.56 -13.59
C VAL A 184 -45.36 -15.37 -13.98
N SER A 185 -46.43 -15.61 -14.74
CA SER A 185 -47.41 -14.55 -15.04
C SER A 185 -48.42 -14.43 -13.91
N THR A 186 -48.31 -13.34 -13.14
CA THR A 186 -49.40 -12.90 -12.26
C THR A 186 -50.34 -11.97 -13.02
N VAL A 187 -50.95 -12.46 -14.11
CA VAL A 187 -52.15 -11.83 -14.68
C VAL A 187 -53.27 -12.87 -14.72
N ILE A 188 -54.17 -12.76 -13.75
CA ILE A 188 -55.46 -13.42 -13.75
C ILE A 188 -56.34 -12.74 -14.81
N TYR A 189 -56.14 -13.06 -16.09
CA TYR A 189 -57.21 -12.99 -17.08
C TYR A 189 -57.08 -14.15 -18.05
N GLN A 190 -57.97 -15.12 -17.82
CA GLN A 190 -58.46 -16.15 -18.73
C GLN A 190 -58.17 -15.83 -20.22
N TYR A 191 -57.53 -16.77 -20.93
CA TYR A 191 -57.32 -16.84 -22.40
C TYR A 191 -56.01 -16.28 -23.00
N ARG A 192 -54.85 -16.82 -22.57
CA ARG A 192 -53.79 -17.39 -23.45
C ARG A 192 -52.67 -17.97 -22.59
N ALA A 193 -52.71 -19.29 -22.39
CA ALA A 193 -51.68 -20.05 -21.69
C ALA A 193 -50.67 -20.62 -22.69
N ASP A 194 -50.11 -19.76 -23.53
CA ASP A 194 -49.04 -20.14 -24.45
C ASP A 194 -47.71 -19.81 -23.74
N PHE A 195 -46.92 -20.83 -23.46
CA PHE A 195 -45.65 -20.79 -22.71
C PHE A 195 -44.69 -19.71 -23.26
N CYS A 196 -44.29 -18.74 -22.43
CA CYS A 196 -43.20 -17.83 -22.71
C CYS A 196 -42.18 -17.90 -21.55
N SER A 197 -41.01 -18.49 -21.80
CA SER A 197 -39.86 -18.54 -20.90
C SER A 197 -38.91 -17.37 -21.19
N ASN A 198 -38.15 -16.88 -20.20
CA ASN A 198 -37.13 -15.84 -20.47
C ASN A 198 -36.02 -16.39 -21.35
N LEU A 199 -35.69 -17.67 -21.23
CA LEU A 199 -34.84 -18.38 -22.18
C LEU A 199 -35.68 -19.05 -23.27
N ALA A 200 -35.36 -18.83 -24.53
CA ALA A 200 -36.03 -19.43 -25.67
C ALA A 200 -35.86 -20.98 -25.66
N PRO A 201 -36.79 -21.76 -26.23
CA PRO A 201 -36.58 -23.18 -26.43
C PRO A 201 -35.31 -23.46 -27.25
N GLY A 202 -34.37 -24.19 -26.66
CA GLY A 202 -33.05 -24.44 -27.26
C GLY A 202 -32.00 -23.34 -27.01
N GLY A 203 -32.34 -22.31 -26.24
CA GLY A 203 -31.41 -21.29 -25.78
C GLY A 203 -30.45 -21.80 -24.69
N TYR A 204 -29.42 -21.02 -24.41
CA TYR A 204 -28.34 -21.36 -23.47
C TYR A 204 -28.27 -20.40 -22.29
N MET A 205 -28.01 -20.94 -21.11
CA MET A 205 -27.57 -20.18 -19.93
C MET A 205 -26.10 -20.51 -19.69
N GLU A 206 -25.22 -19.51 -19.72
CA GLU A 206 -23.82 -19.66 -19.34
C GLU A 206 -23.53 -18.85 -18.07
N ILE A 207 -22.88 -19.51 -17.11
CA ILE A 207 -22.47 -18.93 -15.84
C ILE A 207 -20.96 -19.09 -15.71
N GLN A 208 -20.27 -17.96 -15.60
CA GLN A 208 -18.82 -17.91 -15.40
C GLN A 208 -18.51 -17.42 -13.99
N GLU A 209 -18.28 -18.36 -13.08
CA GLU A 209 -18.03 -18.08 -11.66
C GLU A 209 -16.66 -18.57 -11.22
N ALA A 210 -16.10 -17.88 -10.22
CA ALA A 210 -14.86 -18.29 -9.57
C ALA A 210 -15.16 -19.00 -8.26
N ASP A 211 -14.49 -20.13 -8.03
CA ASP A 211 -14.45 -20.74 -6.70
C ASP A 211 -13.57 -19.89 -5.79
N LEU A 212 -14.18 -19.24 -4.80
CA LEU A 212 -13.49 -18.38 -3.85
C LEU A 212 -12.75 -19.19 -2.77
N ASN A 213 -12.94 -20.52 -2.71
CA ASN A 213 -12.20 -21.39 -1.81
C ASN A 213 -10.78 -21.62 -2.35
N LEU A 214 -9.82 -20.84 -1.84
CA LEU A 214 -8.42 -21.00 -2.21
C LEU A 214 -7.86 -22.36 -1.80
N GLN A 215 -7.11 -22.98 -2.72
CA GLN A 215 -6.46 -24.27 -2.54
C GLN A 215 -4.99 -24.19 -2.98
N SER A 216 -4.18 -25.14 -2.51
CA SER A 216 -2.81 -25.35 -2.98
C SER A 216 -2.60 -26.81 -3.33
N ASP A 217 -2.10 -27.09 -4.53
CA ASP A 217 -1.80 -28.46 -4.98
C ASP A 217 -0.63 -29.11 -4.20
N ASP A 218 0.28 -28.31 -3.65
CA ASP A 218 1.48 -28.77 -2.92
C ASP A 218 1.34 -28.70 -1.39
N GLY A 219 0.14 -28.32 -0.90
CA GLY A 219 -0.15 -28.19 0.52
C GLY A 219 0.56 -27.02 1.21
N THR A 220 1.08 -26.04 0.48
CA THR A 220 1.69 -24.82 1.06
C THR A 220 0.65 -23.92 1.73
N LEU A 221 -0.61 -23.95 1.30
CA LEU A 221 -1.70 -23.20 1.91
C LEU A 221 -2.18 -23.91 3.18
N LYS A 222 -1.78 -23.39 4.34
CA LYS A 222 -2.15 -23.92 5.66
C LYS A 222 -3.46 -23.32 6.17
N PRO A 223 -4.26 -24.04 6.98
CA PRO A 223 -5.54 -23.55 7.48
C PRO A 223 -5.49 -22.24 8.28
N ASP A 224 -4.33 -21.89 8.85
CA ASP A 224 -4.10 -20.66 9.62
C ASP A 224 -3.61 -19.48 8.77
N ASN A 225 -3.50 -19.67 7.44
CA ASN A 225 -3.08 -18.63 6.50
C ASN A 225 -4.03 -17.42 6.54
N VAL A 226 -3.45 -16.21 6.46
CA VAL A 226 -4.21 -14.96 6.60
C VAL A 226 -5.25 -14.79 5.48
N MET A 227 -4.97 -15.23 4.25
CA MET A 227 -5.90 -15.14 3.13
C MET A 227 -7.14 -16.00 3.36
N LEU A 228 -6.97 -17.21 3.89
CA LEU A 228 -8.10 -18.09 4.25
C LEU A 228 -8.93 -17.52 5.40
N LYS A 229 -8.29 -16.86 6.38
CA LYS A 229 -9.00 -16.14 7.45
C LYS A 229 -9.80 -14.96 6.91
N SER A 230 -9.21 -14.16 6.02
CA SER A 230 -9.90 -13.04 5.37
C SER A 230 -11.09 -13.52 4.56
N LEU A 231 -10.92 -14.56 3.73
CA LEU A 231 -12.03 -15.14 2.96
C LEU A 231 -13.16 -15.64 3.86
N ARG A 232 -12.84 -16.28 4.98
CA ARG A 232 -13.87 -16.69 5.94
C ARG A 232 -14.66 -15.51 6.50
N LEU A 233 -13.99 -14.40 6.86
CA LEU A 233 -14.66 -13.19 7.34
C LEU A 233 -15.56 -12.58 6.25
N LEU A 234 -15.11 -12.60 4.99
CA LEU A 234 -15.90 -12.14 3.85
C LEU A 234 -17.12 -13.04 3.61
N THR A 235 -16.97 -14.36 3.74
CA THR A 235 -18.10 -15.32 3.66
C THR A 235 -19.09 -15.10 4.79
N GLU A 236 -18.63 -14.87 6.01
CA GLU A 236 -19.50 -14.53 7.14
C GLU A 236 -20.26 -13.22 6.88
N ALA A 237 -19.58 -12.20 6.37
CA ALA A 237 -20.20 -10.92 6.03
C ALA A 237 -21.25 -11.07 4.91
N SER A 238 -20.96 -11.85 3.87
CA SER A 238 -21.90 -12.08 2.75
C SER A 238 -23.17 -12.79 3.20
N VAL A 239 -23.06 -13.75 4.13
CA VAL A 239 -24.22 -14.38 4.80
C VAL A 239 -25.00 -13.36 5.64
N MET A 240 -24.32 -12.49 6.39
CA MET A 240 -24.98 -11.44 7.19
C MET A 240 -25.74 -10.43 6.32
N PHE A 241 -25.26 -10.17 5.11
CA PHE A 241 -25.96 -9.35 4.12
C PHE A 241 -27.10 -10.09 3.40
N GLY A 242 -27.30 -11.38 3.66
CA GLY A 242 -28.31 -12.21 3.00
C GLY A 242 -27.97 -12.53 1.54
N ARG A 243 -26.69 -12.44 1.16
CA ARG A 243 -26.18 -12.69 -0.20
C ARG A 243 -24.95 -13.60 -0.15
N PRO A 244 -25.13 -14.89 0.19
CA PRO A 244 -24.01 -15.81 0.38
C PRO A 244 -23.23 -16.05 -0.92
N TYR A 245 -21.95 -16.38 -0.79
CA TYR A 245 -21.20 -16.99 -1.90
C TYR A 245 -21.80 -18.34 -2.26
N GLN A 246 -21.73 -18.69 -3.55
CA GLN A 246 -22.29 -19.94 -4.06
C GLN A 246 -21.16 -20.89 -4.47
N ASP A 247 -21.17 -22.08 -3.87
CA ASP A 247 -20.28 -23.15 -4.30
C ASP A 247 -20.67 -23.61 -5.72
N ILE A 248 -19.66 -23.85 -6.56
CA ILE A 248 -19.85 -24.19 -7.97
C ILE A 248 -20.52 -25.56 -8.17
N PRO A 249 -20.15 -26.66 -7.48
CA PRO A 249 -20.79 -27.95 -7.73
C PRO A 249 -22.31 -27.96 -7.46
N PRO A 250 -22.82 -27.40 -6.33
CA PRO A 250 -24.26 -27.26 -6.11
C PRO A 250 -24.98 -26.40 -7.16
N LEU A 251 -24.31 -25.41 -7.76
CA LEU A 251 -24.93 -24.55 -8.78
C LEU A 251 -25.39 -25.36 -10.01
N ALA A 252 -24.60 -26.33 -10.45
CA ALA A 252 -24.96 -27.22 -11.55
C ALA A 252 -26.15 -28.12 -11.21
N ASP A 253 -26.31 -28.49 -9.94
CA ASP A 253 -27.47 -29.28 -9.49
C ASP A 253 -28.72 -28.41 -9.42
N ILE A 254 -28.62 -27.16 -8.94
CA ILE A 254 -29.71 -26.18 -8.97
C ILE A 254 -30.20 -25.96 -10.41
N MET A 255 -29.30 -25.82 -11.39
CA MET A 255 -29.69 -25.68 -12.80
C MET A 255 -30.54 -26.88 -13.28
N LYS A 256 -30.12 -28.12 -12.95
CA LYS A 256 -30.88 -29.32 -13.32
C LYS A 256 -32.24 -29.38 -12.63
N GLU A 257 -32.29 -29.02 -11.35
CA GLU A 257 -33.53 -29.00 -10.56
C GLU A 257 -34.55 -27.98 -11.09
N VAL A 258 -34.08 -26.82 -11.55
CA VAL A 258 -34.90 -25.78 -12.19
C VAL A 258 -35.50 -26.26 -13.52
N GLY A 259 -34.75 -27.08 -14.26
CA GLY A 259 -35.18 -27.73 -15.51
C GLY A 259 -34.20 -27.59 -16.68
N PHE A 260 -33.03 -26.99 -16.49
CA PHE A 260 -32.01 -26.95 -17.53
C PHE A 260 -31.54 -28.36 -17.86
N VAL A 261 -31.34 -28.61 -19.16
CA VAL A 261 -30.81 -29.87 -19.69
C VAL A 261 -29.40 -29.65 -20.22
N ASP A 262 -28.67 -30.74 -20.49
CA ASP A 262 -27.30 -30.71 -21.03
C ASP A 262 -26.34 -29.83 -20.21
N VAL A 263 -26.51 -29.80 -18.87
CA VAL A 263 -25.68 -29.01 -17.97
C VAL A 263 -24.25 -29.55 -17.95
N VAL A 264 -23.30 -28.73 -18.43
CA VAL A 264 -21.87 -29.04 -18.48
C VAL A 264 -21.11 -28.10 -17.55
N VAL A 265 -20.23 -28.66 -16.72
CA VAL A 265 -19.29 -27.89 -15.89
C VAL A 265 -17.89 -28.03 -16.47
N LYS A 266 -17.25 -26.90 -16.78
CA LYS A 266 -15.84 -26.82 -17.17
C LYS A 266 -15.07 -26.09 -16.08
N GLN A 267 -14.06 -26.75 -15.51
CA GLN A 267 -13.23 -26.19 -14.46
C GLN A 267 -11.86 -25.84 -15.03
N PHE A 268 -11.42 -24.62 -14.74
CA PHE A 268 -10.09 -24.13 -15.08
C PHE A 268 -9.34 -23.81 -13.78
N LYS A 269 -8.04 -24.07 -13.76
CA LYS A 269 -7.20 -23.64 -12.64
C LYS A 269 -6.86 -22.17 -12.86
N TRP A 270 -7.09 -21.36 -11.83
CA TRP A 270 -6.77 -19.94 -11.84
C TRP A 270 -5.71 -19.66 -10.78
N PRO A 271 -4.42 -19.63 -11.15
CA PRO A 271 -3.35 -19.34 -10.21
C PRO A 271 -3.49 -17.91 -9.67
N ILE A 272 -3.15 -17.71 -8.40
CA ILE A 272 -3.24 -16.39 -7.74
C ILE A 272 -1.88 -15.69 -7.61
N ASN A 273 -0.82 -16.28 -8.18
CA ASN A 273 0.54 -15.74 -8.21
C ASN A 273 1.37 -16.37 -9.35
N GLY A 274 2.56 -15.81 -9.61
CA GLY A 274 3.48 -16.27 -10.67
C GLY A 274 4.25 -17.56 -10.38
N TRP A 275 3.75 -18.42 -9.49
CA TRP A 275 4.36 -19.72 -9.13
C TRP A 275 4.37 -20.77 -10.25
N PRO A 276 3.34 -20.90 -11.12
CA PRO A 276 3.33 -21.91 -12.18
C PRO A 276 4.55 -21.83 -13.10
N LYS A 277 4.99 -22.99 -13.62
CA LYS A 277 6.09 -23.07 -14.60
C LYS A 277 5.64 -22.87 -16.04
N ASP A 278 4.41 -23.28 -16.36
CA ASP A 278 3.85 -23.06 -17.68
C ASP A 278 3.70 -21.57 -17.93
N LYS A 279 3.98 -21.13 -19.17
CA LYS A 279 4.01 -19.70 -19.49
C LYS A 279 2.63 -19.05 -19.41
N LYS A 280 1.57 -19.75 -19.86
CA LYS A 280 0.20 -19.24 -19.83
C LYS A 280 -0.30 -19.18 -18.39
N ASP A 281 -0.12 -20.26 -17.63
CA ASP A 281 -0.53 -20.31 -16.23
C ASP A 281 0.23 -19.28 -15.37
N LYS A 282 1.51 -19.06 -15.66
CA LYS A 282 2.32 -18.06 -14.96
C LYS A 282 1.83 -16.64 -15.24
N LEU A 283 1.57 -16.31 -16.49
CA LEU A 283 1.03 -15.01 -16.89
C LEU A 283 -0.35 -14.78 -16.25
N LEU A 284 -1.22 -15.79 -16.31
CA LEU A 284 -2.52 -15.77 -15.65
C LEU A 284 -2.37 -15.53 -14.14
N GLY A 285 -1.39 -16.17 -13.50
CA GLY A 285 -1.09 -15.97 -12.08
C GLY A 285 -0.54 -14.59 -11.72
N GLU A 286 0.30 -14.00 -12.57
CA GLU A 286 0.82 -12.64 -12.40
C GLU A 286 -0.31 -11.61 -12.51
N TRP A 287 -1.19 -11.75 -13.51
CA TRP A 287 -2.34 -10.86 -13.68
C TRP A 287 -3.39 -11.03 -12.58
N SER A 288 -3.62 -12.26 -12.13
CA SER A 288 -4.54 -12.55 -11.02
C SER A 288 -4.06 -11.97 -9.70
N LEU A 289 -2.74 -12.01 -9.46
CA LEU A 289 -2.13 -11.36 -8.30
C LEU A 289 -2.37 -9.85 -8.32
N ILE A 290 -2.19 -9.20 -9.47
CA ILE A 290 -2.44 -7.76 -9.63
C ILE A 290 -3.93 -7.46 -9.36
N ASN A 291 -4.83 -8.19 -10.02
CA ASN A 291 -6.28 -8.04 -9.86
C ASN A 291 -6.75 -8.23 -8.40
N MET A 292 -6.21 -9.23 -7.70
CA MET A 292 -6.54 -9.47 -6.30
C MET A 292 -5.94 -8.41 -5.37
N ALA A 293 -4.71 -7.98 -5.61
CA ALA A 293 -4.02 -7.00 -4.78
C ALA A 293 -4.66 -5.61 -4.90
N SER A 294 -5.02 -5.18 -6.11
CA SER A 294 -5.73 -3.91 -6.33
C SER A 294 -7.17 -3.96 -5.82
N GLY A 295 -7.83 -5.12 -5.88
CA GLY A 295 -9.18 -5.32 -5.37
C GLY A 295 -9.30 -5.53 -3.86
N LEU A 296 -8.20 -5.75 -3.13
CA LEU A 296 -8.26 -6.15 -1.72
C LEU A 296 -9.06 -5.17 -0.86
N GLU A 297 -8.85 -3.87 -1.06
CA GLU A 297 -9.61 -2.83 -0.37
C GLU A 297 -11.09 -2.85 -0.77
N ALA A 298 -11.40 -2.98 -2.07
CA ALA A 298 -12.77 -3.05 -2.58
C ALA A 298 -13.55 -4.22 -1.95
N PHE A 299 -12.92 -5.40 -1.86
CA PHE A 299 -13.53 -6.61 -1.31
C PHE A 299 -13.72 -6.56 0.22
N THR A 300 -12.89 -5.78 0.93
CA THR A 300 -12.84 -5.85 2.40
C THR A 300 -13.47 -4.65 3.09
N MET A 301 -13.40 -3.44 2.50
CA MET A 301 -13.79 -2.20 3.16
C MET A 301 -15.24 -2.23 3.64
N ALA A 302 -16.21 -2.36 2.73
CA ALA A 302 -17.62 -2.38 3.10
C ALA A 302 -18.01 -3.66 3.88
N PRO A 303 -17.60 -4.88 3.47
CA PRO A 303 -17.96 -6.09 4.23
C PRO A 303 -17.45 -6.09 5.67
N LEU A 304 -16.19 -5.72 5.92
CA LEU A 304 -15.62 -5.76 7.26
C LEU A 304 -16.07 -4.59 8.14
N THR A 305 -16.22 -3.38 7.60
CA THR A 305 -16.74 -2.24 8.38
C THR A 305 -18.22 -2.38 8.70
N ARG A 306 -19.06 -2.81 7.73
CA ARG A 306 -20.52 -2.90 7.92
C ARG A 306 -20.96 -4.15 8.69
N ALA A 307 -20.35 -5.32 8.46
CA ALA A 307 -20.75 -6.57 9.11
C ALA A 307 -19.99 -6.85 10.41
N HIS A 308 -18.67 -6.65 10.41
CA HIS A 308 -17.80 -6.99 11.54
C HIS A 308 -17.43 -5.80 12.43
N GLY A 309 -17.90 -4.59 12.10
CA GLY A 309 -17.69 -3.38 12.90
C GLY A 309 -16.24 -2.90 12.96
N TRP A 310 -15.42 -3.31 12.00
CA TRP A 310 -14.03 -2.83 11.90
C TRP A 310 -14.01 -1.34 11.61
N THR A 311 -12.98 -0.65 12.07
CA THR A 311 -12.70 0.70 11.59
C THR A 311 -12.06 0.66 10.20
N PRO A 312 -12.18 1.73 9.38
CA PRO A 312 -11.49 1.80 8.08
C PRO A 312 -9.99 1.54 8.20
N GLU A 313 -9.34 2.02 9.27
CA GLU A 313 -7.92 1.78 9.53
C GLU A 313 -7.60 0.29 9.76
N GLU A 314 -8.46 -0.42 10.50
CA GLU A 314 -8.32 -1.86 10.73
C GLU A 314 -8.44 -2.64 9.42
N THR A 315 -9.34 -2.24 8.51
CA THR A 315 -9.49 -2.88 7.19
C THR A 315 -8.31 -2.63 6.25
N MET A 316 -7.64 -1.48 6.38
CA MET A 316 -6.46 -1.13 5.60
C MET A 316 -5.15 -1.67 6.18
N THR A 317 -5.18 -2.44 7.28
CA THR A 317 -3.95 -2.93 7.94
C THR A 317 -3.35 -4.13 7.21
N THR A 318 -2.72 -3.88 6.07
CA THR A 318 -1.65 -4.73 5.52
C THR A 318 -0.32 -4.29 6.16
N ASN A 319 0.33 -5.15 6.93
CA ASN A 319 1.72 -5.02 7.44
C ASN A 319 2.18 -3.70 8.12
N LYS A 320 1.31 -2.74 8.42
CA LYS A 320 1.72 -1.45 9.00
C LYS A 320 2.19 -1.65 10.45
N LEU A 321 3.47 -1.33 10.69
CA LEU A 321 4.01 -1.23 12.05
C LEU A 321 3.46 0.07 12.66
N ASN A 322 2.80 0.03 13.81
CA ASN A 322 2.22 1.24 14.40
C ASN A 322 2.54 1.42 15.89
N LYS A 323 2.52 0.34 16.68
CA LYS A 323 2.91 0.37 18.10
C LYS A 323 4.42 0.20 18.22
N VAL A 324 5.11 1.26 18.63
CA VAL A 324 6.57 1.33 18.61
C VAL A 324 7.13 1.53 20.01
N ALA A 325 7.90 0.55 20.49
CA ALA A 325 8.69 0.70 21.70
C ALA A 325 10.02 1.42 21.41
N VAL A 326 10.40 2.40 22.23
CA VAL A 326 11.68 3.11 22.09
C VAL A 326 12.52 2.94 23.35
N PHE A 327 13.70 2.33 23.18
CA PHE A 327 14.75 2.30 24.18
C PHE A 327 15.69 3.49 24.01
N GLY A 328 16.13 4.10 25.11
CA GLY A 328 17.06 5.23 25.06
C GLY A 328 16.43 6.55 24.62
N ALA A 329 15.11 6.71 24.77
CA ALA A 329 14.33 7.86 24.32
C ALA A 329 14.80 9.23 24.86
N SER A 330 15.53 9.28 25.99
CA SER A 330 16.08 10.54 26.53
C SER A 330 17.48 10.89 26.00
N GLY A 331 18.04 10.09 25.08
CA GLY A 331 19.35 10.32 24.50
C GLY A 331 19.35 11.41 23.43
N ASN A 332 20.55 11.81 22.99
CA ASN A 332 20.72 12.80 21.91
C ASN A 332 20.02 12.38 20.60
N PHE A 333 19.95 11.09 20.32
CA PHE A 333 19.23 10.55 19.15
C PHE A 333 17.83 10.05 19.53
N GLY A 334 17.66 9.48 20.72
CA GLY A 334 16.35 8.99 21.17
C GLY A 334 15.29 10.09 21.24
N THR A 335 15.67 11.31 21.63
CA THR A 335 14.74 12.45 21.73
C THR A 335 14.16 12.84 20.36
N PRO A 336 14.98 13.17 19.33
CA PRO A 336 14.44 13.48 18.00
C PRO A 336 13.74 12.29 17.34
N ILE A 337 14.20 11.05 17.55
CA ILE A 337 13.52 9.84 17.05
C ILE A 337 12.11 9.73 17.65
N THR A 338 11.98 9.88 18.96
CA THR A 338 10.69 9.80 19.66
C THR A 338 9.73 10.89 19.17
N ALA A 339 10.24 12.11 18.96
CA ALA A 339 9.46 13.22 18.44
C ALA A 339 8.99 12.96 16.99
N ALA A 340 9.87 12.46 16.12
CA ALA A 340 9.54 12.16 14.73
C ALA A 340 8.49 11.05 14.61
N LEU A 341 8.62 9.96 15.37
CA LEU A 341 7.63 8.88 15.42
C LEU A 341 6.26 9.39 15.85
N LYS A 342 6.21 10.21 16.91
CA LYS A 342 4.96 10.80 17.37
C LYS A 342 4.35 11.73 16.32
N GLN A 343 5.16 12.57 15.68
CA GLN A 343 4.70 13.49 14.63
C GLN A 343 4.14 12.73 13.41
N ALA A 344 4.73 11.58 13.08
CA ALA A 344 4.27 10.69 12.02
C ALA A 344 3.04 9.82 12.41
N GLY A 345 2.52 9.97 13.63
CA GLY A 345 1.29 9.30 14.08
C GLY A 345 1.47 7.90 14.64
N PHE A 346 2.70 7.48 14.96
CA PHE A 346 2.94 6.18 15.60
C PHE A 346 2.50 6.19 17.07
N ASN A 347 2.02 5.04 17.53
CA ASN A 347 1.69 4.79 18.93
C ASN A 347 2.97 4.45 19.71
N VAL A 348 3.67 5.47 20.20
CA VAL A 348 4.98 5.32 20.86
C VAL A 348 4.85 4.92 22.33
N THR A 349 5.64 3.94 22.77
CA THR A 349 5.86 3.59 24.17
C THR A 349 7.35 3.71 24.51
N ILE A 350 7.69 4.48 25.54
CA ILE A 350 9.08 4.59 25.99
C ILE A 350 9.37 3.47 26.99
N ILE A 351 10.40 2.67 26.72
CA ILE A 351 10.91 1.69 27.68
C ILE A 351 12.21 2.22 28.27
N THR A 352 12.26 2.32 29.59
CA THR A 352 13.42 2.84 30.31
C THR A 352 13.73 2.01 31.54
N ARG A 353 14.97 2.07 32.00
CA ARG A 353 15.44 1.34 33.18
C ARG A 353 14.76 1.85 34.45
N THR A 354 14.49 0.96 35.40
CA THR A 354 13.87 1.30 36.69
C THR A 354 14.63 2.42 37.42
N GLU A 355 15.96 2.39 37.39
CA GLU A 355 16.84 3.36 38.05
C GLU A 355 17.04 4.68 37.26
N SER A 356 16.49 4.77 36.04
CA SER A 356 16.64 5.96 35.19
C SER A 356 15.97 7.18 35.84
N LYS A 357 16.71 8.29 35.94
CA LYS A 357 16.19 9.57 36.42
C LYS A 357 15.68 10.48 35.31
N SER A 358 15.70 10.01 34.05
CA SER A 358 15.22 10.79 32.91
C SER A 358 13.72 11.09 33.02
N THR A 359 13.36 12.28 32.59
CA THR A 359 11.98 12.75 32.41
C THR A 359 11.60 12.65 30.94
N PHE A 360 10.31 12.42 30.67
CA PHE A 360 9.75 12.24 29.33
C PHE A 360 8.48 13.08 29.19
N PRO A 361 8.01 13.37 27.96
CA PRO A 361 6.71 14.02 27.74
C PRO A 361 5.57 13.27 28.41
N GLU A 362 4.64 13.99 29.05
CA GLU A 362 3.54 13.38 29.82
C GLU A 362 2.54 12.60 28.94
N ASP A 363 2.49 12.91 27.65
CA ASP A 363 1.57 12.33 26.70
C ASP A 363 2.11 11.09 25.97
N ILE A 364 3.29 10.59 26.37
CA ILE A 364 3.86 9.35 25.86
C ILE A 364 3.90 8.32 27.00
N PRO A 365 3.28 7.14 26.86
CA PRO A 365 3.39 6.06 27.83
C PRO A 365 4.85 5.70 28.14
N VAL A 366 5.19 5.65 29.43
CA VAL A 366 6.54 5.27 29.91
C VAL A 366 6.47 4.00 30.74
N LEU A 367 7.13 2.94 30.28
CA LEU A 367 7.32 1.70 31.01
C LEU A 367 8.71 1.67 31.65
N ARG A 368 8.75 1.69 32.98
CA ARG A 368 9.97 1.55 33.77
C ARG A 368 10.14 0.09 34.16
N THR A 369 11.23 -0.52 33.70
CA THR A 369 11.47 -1.95 33.91
C THR A 369 12.96 -2.27 34.02
N GLU A 370 13.28 -3.40 34.64
CA GLU A 370 14.61 -3.98 34.57
C GLU A 370 14.89 -4.49 33.15
N TYR A 371 16.15 -4.42 32.72
CA TYR A 371 16.58 -4.92 31.41
C TYR A 371 17.00 -6.40 31.49
N THR A 372 16.17 -7.19 32.17
CA THR A 372 16.28 -8.65 32.18
C THR A 372 15.35 -9.23 31.12
N TYR A 373 15.68 -10.41 30.58
CA TYR A 373 14.91 -11.04 29.50
C TYR A 373 13.40 -11.07 29.79
N GLY A 374 12.98 -11.67 30.91
CA GLY A 374 11.55 -11.82 31.22
C GLY A 374 10.81 -10.49 31.44
N ALA A 375 11.48 -9.49 32.03
CA ALA A 375 10.89 -8.18 32.26
C ALA A 375 10.71 -7.40 30.94
N LEU A 376 11.70 -7.52 30.03
CA LEU A 376 11.62 -6.92 28.71
C LEU A 376 10.57 -7.60 27.81
N VAL A 377 10.42 -8.93 27.87
CA VAL A 377 9.35 -9.64 27.14
C VAL A 377 7.99 -9.07 27.54
N LYS A 378 7.75 -8.89 28.85
CA LYS A 378 6.50 -8.30 29.34
C LYS A 378 6.31 -6.86 28.88
N ALA A 379 7.38 -6.05 28.87
CA ALA A 379 7.31 -4.65 28.48
C ALA A 379 7.12 -4.45 26.96
N LEU A 380 7.60 -5.40 26.15
CA LEU A 380 7.50 -5.38 24.68
C LEU A 380 6.24 -6.06 24.15
N SER A 381 5.52 -6.83 24.98
CA SER A 381 4.31 -7.52 24.58
C SER A 381 3.26 -6.56 24.00
N GLY A 382 2.75 -6.89 22.81
CA GLY A 382 1.76 -6.09 22.09
C GLY A 382 2.30 -4.90 21.28
N GLN A 383 3.63 -4.76 21.19
CA GLN A 383 4.29 -3.79 20.31
C GLN A 383 4.55 -4.42 18.93
N ASP A 384 4.43 -3.63 17.87
CA ASP A 384 4.74 -4.08 16.50
C ASP A 384 6.23 -3.98 16.19
N ALA A 385 6.88 -2.93 16.70
CA ALA A 385 8.29 -2.65 16.44
C ALA A 385 9.01 -2.14 17.70
N ALA A 386 10.33 -2.29 17.73
CA ALA A 386 11.20 -1.73 18.77
C ALA A 386 12.39 -1.00 18.16
N VAL A 387 12.68 0.20 18.68
CA VAL A 387 13.81 1.05 18.27
C VAL A 387 14.81 1.13 19.41
N CYS A 388 16.04 0.70 19.15
CA CYS A 388 17.13 0.77 20.11
C CYS A 388 17.99 2.02 19.86
N ALA A 389 17.75 3.09 20.61
CA ALA A 389 18.54 4.34 20.53
C ALA A 389 19.43 4.53 21.78
N VAL A 390 19.96 3.43 22.33
CA VAL A 390 20.81 3.47 23.53
C VAL A 390 22.23 3.94 23.19
N GLY A 391 22.81 4.73 24.09
CA GLY A 391 24.22 5.11 24.00
C GLY A 391 25.18 3.96 24.33
N PRO A 392 26.51 4.19 24.27
CA PRO A 392 27.53 3.15 24.49
C PRO A 392 27.36 2.31 25.76
N ALA A 393 26.92 2.93 26.86
CA ALA A 393 26.67 2.24 28.13
C ALA A 393 25.50 1.24 28.09
N GLY A 394 24.58 1.38 27.14
CA GLY A 394 23.43 0.48 26.95
C GLY A 394 23.65 -0.61 25.91
N ILE A 395 24.70 -0.51 25.08
CA ILE A 395 25.02 -1.50 24.03
C ILE A 395 25.16 -2.93 24.59
N PRO A 396 25.78 -3.18 25.77
CA PRO A 396 25.85 -4.52 26.33
C PRO A 396 24.49 -5.19 26.58
N SER A 397 23.42 -4.41 26.79
CA SER A 397 22.07 -4.93 27.02
C SER A 397 21.28 -5.17 25.73
N GLN A 398 21.78 -4.74 24.57
CA GLN A 398 21.04 -4.83 23.31
C GLN A 398 20.74 -6.27 22.89
N GLY A 399 21.65 -7.22 23.14
CA GLY A 399 21.39 -8.64 22.86
C GLY A 399 20.13 -9.13 23.59
N THR A 400 20.02 -8.82 24.89
CA THR A 400 18.83 -9.16 25.69
C THR A 400 17.56 -8.44 25.19
N MET A 401 17.68 -7.22 24.66
CA MET A 401 16.53 -6.52 24.07
C MET A 401 16.04 -7.21 22.79
N ILE A 402 16.96 -7.69 21.95
CA ILE A 402 16.64 -8.43 20.72
C ILE A 402 15.99 -9.77 21.09
N ASP A 403 16.58 -10.52 22.02
CA ASP A 403 16.04 -11.80 22.51
C ASP A 403 14.61 -11.62 23.03
N ALA A 404 14.40 -10.56 23.82
CA ALA A 404 13.10 -10.27 24.42
C ALA A 404 12.08 -9.77 23.38
N ALA A 405 12.51 -9.01 22.38
CA ALA A 405 11.65 -8.52 21.30
C ALA A 405 11.13 -9.68 20.46
N GLU A 406 12.01 -10.61 20.06
CA GLU A 406 11.59 -11.81 19.36
C GLU A 406 10.59 -12.63 20.19
N ALA A 407 10.91 -12.88 21.46
CA ALA A 407 10.04 -13.65 22.35
C ALA A 407 8.71 -12.95 22.69
N ALA A 408 8.63 -11.64 22.52
CA ALA A 408 7.41 -10.84 22.65
C ALA A 408 6.64 -10.68 21.32
N GLU A 409 7.07 -11.38 20.26
CA GLU A 409 6.47 -11.35 18.91
C GLU A 409 6.53 -9.97 18.22
N VAL A 410 7.53 -9.15 18.56
CA VAL A 410 7.82 -7.90 17.85
C VAL A 410 8.27 -8.21 16.42
N LYS A 411 7.67 -7.56 15.41
CA LYS A 411 7.90 -7.84 13.98
C LYS A 411 9.17 -7.20 13.43
N ARG A 412 9.55 -6.02 13.95
CA ARG A 412 10.71 -5.24 13.51
C ARG A 412 11.55 -4.74 14.68
N PHE A 413 12.85 -4.98 14.65
CA PHE A 413 13.81 -4.38 15.56
C PHE A 413 14.82 -3.48 14.84
N ILE A 414 14.91 -2.20 15.21
CA ILE A 414 15.93 -1.28 14.72
C ILE A 414 17.10 -1.27 15.72
N VAL A 415 18.28 -1.68 15.25
CA VAL A 415 19.48 -1.81 16.09
C VAL A 415 20.16 -0.47 16.37
N ALA A 416 20.85 -0.39 17.51
CA ALA A 416 21.62 0.78 17.95
C ALA A 416 22.95 0.92 17.18
N ASP A 417 22.85 1.23 15.89
CA ASP A 417 23.98 1.60 15.05
C ASP A 417 24.12 3.13 15.00
N PHE A 418 23.30 3.83 14.21
CA PHE A 418 23.34 5.31 14.03
C PHE A 418 24.77 5.86 13.87
N GLY A 419 25.63 5.07 13.21
CA GLY A 419 27.03 5.35 12.94
C GLY A 419 27.32 5.25 11.44
N TRP A 420 28.50 4.79 11.06
CA TRP A 420 28.93 4.68 9.66
C TRP A 420 28.64 3.31 9.03
N GLY A 421 27.93 2.43 9.74
CA GLY A 421 27.64 1.08 9.28
C GLY A 421 28.83 0.12 9.38
N PRO A 422 28.64 -1.15 8.97
CA PRO A 422 29.62 -2.22 9.16
C PRO A 422 30.84 -2.13 8.22
N ASP A 423 30.68 -1.53 7.03
CA ASP A 423 31.70 -1.56 5.96
C ASP A 423 32.65 -0.35 5.97
N PHE A 424 32.62 0.47 7.03
CA PHE A 424 33.37 1.72 7.09
C PHE A 424 34.85 1.54 7.53
N THR A 425 35.76 2.19 6.80
CA THR A 425 37.20 2.18 7.10
C THR A 425 37.57 3.23 8.16
N SER A 426 37.84 2.76 9.38
CA SER A 426 38.12 3.58 10.55
C SER A 426 39.55 3.43 11.06
N PHE A 427 39.98 4.29 11.97
CA PHE A 427 41.25 4.12 12.70
C PHE A 427 41.22 2.85 13.59
N PRO A 428 42.35 2.14 13.77
CA PRO A 428 42.46 0.94 14.62
C PRO A 428 42.05 1.18 16.08
N GLU A 429 42.21 2.41 16.57
CA GLU A 429 41.84 2.82 17.92
C GLU A 429 40.34 2.66 18.21
N PHE A 430 39.51 2.53 17.17
CA PHE A 430 38.06 2.30 17.27
C PHE A 430 37.65 0.83 17.08
N ASP A 431 38.58 -0.10 16.82
CA ASP A 431 38.27 -1.50 16.51
C ASP A 431 37.45 -2.18 17.61
N SER A 432 37.78 -1.95 18.87
CA SER A 432 37.04 -2.52 20.00
C SER A 432 35.61 -1.99 20.10
N VAL A 433 35.42 -0.69 19.82
CA VAL A 433 34.09 -0.06 19.82
C VAL A 433 33.26 -0.58 18.65
N ARG A 434 33.86 -0.74 17.47
CA ARG A 434 33.18 -1.34 16.30
C ARG A 434 32.80 -2.78 16.58
N ALA A 435 33.69 -3.58 17.17
CA ALA A 435 33.41 -4.96 17.54
C ALA A 435 32.24 -5.05 18.54
N GLN A 436 32.18 -4.17 19.55
CA GLN A 436 31.06 -4.12 20.50
C GLN A 436 29.72 -3.76 19.83
N ARG A 437 29.73 -2.82 18.88
CA ARG A 437 28.52 -2.47 18.13
C ARG A 437 28.11 -3.58 17.17
N ALA A 438 29.07 -4.33 16.63
CA ALA A 438 28.81 -5.38 15.68
C ALA A 438 27.97 -6.52 16.26
N VAL A 439 28.19 -6.85 17.53
CA VAL A 439 27.43 -7.88 18.25
C VAL A 439 25.91 -7.70 18.09
N GLY A 440 25.40 -6.47 18.16
CA GLY A 440 23.96 -6.21 18.08
C GLY A 440 23.35 -6.56 16.73
N PHE A 441 23.97 -6.13 15.62
CA PHE A 441 23.45 -6.43 14.29
C PHE A 441 23.65 -7.91 13.91
N GLU A 442 24.78 -8.51 14.30
CA GLU A 442 25.04 -9.94 14.07
C GLU A 442 24.00 -10.81 14.78
N HIS A 443 23.67 -10.42 16.01
CA HIS A 443 22.66 -11.10 16.82
C HIS A 443 21.28 -10.95 16.18
N ALA A 444 20.84 -9.74 15.85
CA ALA A 444 19.57 -9.51 15.16
C ALA A 444 19.46 -10.27 13.83
N ARG A 445 20.55 -10.33 13.06
CA ARG A 445 20.65 -11.12 11.82
C ARG A 445 20.46 -12.62 12.07
N LYS A 446 21.06 -13.15 13.13
CA LYS A 446 20.89 -14.56 13.52
C LYS A 446 19.44 -14.87 13.90
N HIS A 447 18.78 -13.99 14.64
CA HIS A 447 17.38 -14.15 15.01
C HIS A 447 16.46 -14.11 13.79
N ALA A 448 16.62 -13.11 12.91
CA ALA A 448 15.81 -13.04 11.68
C ALA A 448 16.03 -14.21 10.72
N ALA A 449 17.25 -14.78 10.68
CA ALA A 449 17.50 -16.00 9.92
C ALA A 449 16.83 -17.24 10.51
N ALA A 450 16.59 -17.27 11.83
CA ALA A 450 15.93 -18.36 12.54
C ALA A 450 14.40 -18.21 12.60
N ASN A 451 13.89 -16.98 12.51
CA ASN A 451 12.49 -16.64 12.66
C ASN A 451 12.03 -15.69 11.55
N PRO A 452 11.25 -16.18 10.56
CA PRO A 452 10.81 -15.36 9.42
C PRO A 452 9.82 -14.25 9.81
N ASN A 453 9.22 -14.31 11.00
CA ASN A 453 8.31 -13.27 11.50
C ASN A 453 9.04 -12.13 12.22
N PHE A 454 10.36 -12.25 12.42
CA PHE A 454 11.19 -11.24 13.04
C PHE A 454 12.14 -10.66 12.00
N THR A 455 12.11 -9.34 11.82
CA THR A 455 13.01 -8.62 10.91
C THR A 455 13.81 -7.57 11.65
N TRP A 456 14.97 -7.21 11.10
CA TRP A 456 15.83 -6.17 11.68
C TRP A 456 16.23 -5.13 10.66
N THR A 457 16.61 -3.94 11.12
CA THR A 457 17.23 -2.91 10.29
C THR A 457 18.34 -2.22 11.06
N SER A 458 19.48 -1.99 10.42
CA SER A 458 20.50 -1.06 10.90
C SER A 458 20.45 0.23 10.10
N ILE A 459 20.67 1.38 10.74
CA ILE A 459 20.66 2.69 10.08
C ILE A 459 22.05 3.32 10.22
N ALA A 460 22.77 3.42 9.09
CA ALA A 460 24.05 4.09 8.99
C ALA A 460 23.81 5.57 8.65
N THR A 461 23.95 6.45 9.63
CA THR A 461 23.66 7.90 9.52
C THR A 461 24.92 8.77 9.43
N GLY A 462 26.10 8.20 9.67
CA GLY A 462 27.36 8.94 9.72
C GLY A 462 27.39 9.98 10.83
N ASN A 463 27.91 11.17 10.52
CA ASN A 463 28.05 12.25 11.49
C ASN A 463 26.70 12.96 11.76
N PRO A 464 26.23 13.09 13.03
CA PRO A 464 25.09 13.93 13.40
C PRO A 464 25.47 15.42 13.30
N ILE A 465 25.49 15.95 12.08
CA ILE A 465 26.30 17.11 11.70
C ILE A 465 25.88 18.41 12.40
N ASP A 466 24.58 18.69 12.47
CA ASP A 466 24.02 19.88 13.13
C ASP A 466 24.30 19.87 14.64
N TRP A 467 24.14 18.73 15.29
CA TRP A 467 24.49 18.57 16.70
C TRP A 467 25.99 18.69 16.94
N ALA A 468 26.81 18.07 16.10
CA ALA A 468 28.27 18.08 16.24
C ALA A 468 28.84 19.49 16.10
N LEU A 469 28.40 20.26 15.09
CA LEU A 469 28.80 21.65 14.86
C LEU A 469 28.45 22.56 16.04
N LYS A 470 27.29 22.36 16.67
CA LYS A 470 26.89 23.13 17.87
C LYS A 470 27.70 22.76 19.11
N ARG A 471 28.05 21.48 19.24
CA ARG A 471 28.57 20.94 20.50
C ARG A 471 30.09 21.05 20.62
N PHE A 472 30.81 20.90 19.51
CA PHE A 472 32.25 20.72 19.50
C PHE A 472 32.93 21.71 18.58
N THR A 473 33.59 22.71 19.15
CA THR A 473 34.42 23.66 18.38
C THR A 473 35.55 22.97 17.63
N THR A 474 36.00 21.78 18.08
CA THR A 474 36.96 20.92 17.38
C THR A 474 36.46 20.46 16.01
N MET A 475 35.16 20.51 15.71
CA MET A 475 34.64 20.32 14.34
C MET A 475 35.07 21.43 13.37
N GLY A 476 35.76 22.46 13.86
CA GLY A 476 36.32 23.54 13.06
C GLY A 476 35.52 24.83 13.11
N PHE A 477 34.45 24.92 13.89
CA PHE A 477 33.59 26.11 13.94
C PHE A 477 33.28 26.50 15.39
N ASP A 478 33.75 27.67 15.81
CA ASP A 478 33.35 28.32 17.05
C ASP A 478 32.35 29.42 16.72
N ILE A 479 31.08 29.03 16.70
CA ILE A 479 29.98 29.87 16.24
C ILE A 479 29.80 31.10 17.15
N LYS A 480 30.05 30.94 18.46
CA LYS A 480 29.92 32.03 19.43
C LYS A 480 30.94 33.13 19.20
N ASN A 481 32.17 32.74 18.89
CA ASN A 481 33.27 33.68 18.66
C ASN A 481 33.47 34.03 17.18
N GLN A 482 32.64 33.50 16.27
CA GLN A 482 32.76 33.66 14.82
C GLN A 482 34.19 33.38 14.33
N SER A 483 34.73 32.23 14.73
CA SER A 483 36.06 31.78 14.30
C SER A 483 36.01 30.34 13.81
N ALA A 484 36.93 29.98 12.91
CA ALA A 484 37.00 28.67 12.31
C ALA A 484 38.42 28.10 12.33
N ILE A 485 38.51 26.78 12.52
CA ILE A 485 39.72 25.98 12.34
C ILE A 485 39.52 25.11 11.10
N ILE A 486 40.28 25.40 10.05
CA ILE A 486 40.30 24.60 8.83
C ILE A 486 41.46 23.61 8.94
N TYR A 487 41.12 22.32 8.83
CA TYR A 487 42.08 21.23 8.85
C TYR A 487 42.57 20.95 7.42
N ASP A 488 43.88 20.84 7.27
CA ASP A 488 44.55 20.63 5.99
C ASP A 488 44.13 21.69 4.95
N GLU A 489 43.56 21.29 3.80
CA GLU A 489 43.00 22.23 2.82
C GLU A 489 41.49 22.53 3.00
N GLY A 490 40.82 21.85 3.93
CA GLY A 490 39.38 22.00 4.17
C GLY A 490 38.47 21.53 3.04
N LYS A 491 39.02 20.73 2.10
CA LYS A 491 38.35 20.28 0.87
C LYS A 491 37.86 18.82 0.94
N GLU A 492 38.26 18.07 1.97
CA GLU A 492 37.78 16.70 2.13
C GLU A 492 36.27 16.68 2.33
N TYR A 493 35.57 15.98 1.44
CA TYR A 493 34.13 15.80 1.53
C TYR A 493 33.79 14.69 2.52
N PHE A 494 32.77 14.93 3.32
CA PHE A 494 32.18 13.95 4.22
C PHE A 494 30.65 14.03 4.14
N THR A 495 29.97 12.94 4.50
CA THR A 495 28.51 12.91 4.63
C THR A 495 28.08 13.15 6.07
N GLY A 496 26.98 13.88 6.25
CA GLY A 496 26.33 14.08 7.53
C GLY A 496 24.82 13.86 7.44
N THR A 497 24.23 13.52 8.57
CA THR A 497 22.77 13.45 8.75
C THR A 497 22.38 14.39 9.87
N THR A 498 21.33 15.19 9.69
CA THR A 498 20.84 16.07 10.75
C THR A 498 20.12 15.27 11.83
N LEU A 499 19.95 15.81 13.05
CA LEU A 499 19.11 15.16 14.05
C LEU A 499 17.66 14.92 13.56
N GLN A 500 17.14 15.85 12.74
CA GLN A 500 15.86 15.68 12.07
C GLN A 500 15.90 14.50 11.08
N GLY A 501 16.93 14.42 10.24
CA GLY A 501 17.14 13.33 9.30
C GLY A 501 17.26 11.97 9.97
N ILE A 502 17.92 11.89 11.14
CA ILE A 502 17.96 10.66 11.95
C ILE A 502 16.54 10.25 12.38
N GLY A 503 15.72 11.20 12.84
CA GLY A 503 14.31 10.94 13.16
C GLY A 503 13.49 10.47 11.96
N GLN A 504 13.61 11.16 10.83
CA GLN A 504 12.95 10.79 9.56
C GLN A 504 13.35 9.39 9.11
N SER A 505 14.62 9.02 9.20
CA SER A 505 15.08 7.70 8.79
C SER A 505 14.42 6.55 9.56
N VAL A 506 14.16 6.74 10.86
CA VAL A 506 13.48 5.73 11.68
C VAL A 506 12.02 5.59 11.28
N VAL A 507 11.34 6.71 11.01
CA VAL A 507 9.97 6.73 10.47
C VAL A 507 9.93 5.99 9.13
N GLY A 508 10.78 6.37 8.18
CA GLY A 508 10.85 5.75 6.85
C GLY A 508 11.13 4.25 6.90
N VAL A 509 11.93 3.77 7.85
CA VAL A 509 12.17 2.32 8.03
C VAL A 509 10.90 1.58 8.44
N LEU A 510 10.07 2.18 9.30
CA LEU A 510 8.83 1.57 9.77
C LEU A 510 7.69 1.69 8.75
N GLU A 511 7.71 2.73 7.92
CA GLU A 511 6.75 2.93 6.81
C GLU A 511 7.07 2.07 5.58
N ASN A 512 8.33 1.67 5.38
CA ASN A 512 8.78 0.82 4.28
C ASN A 512 9.32 -0.53 4.80
N PRO A 513 8.49 -1.37 5.48
CA PRO A 513 8.97 -2.55 6.17
C PRO A 513 9.51 -3.62 5.21
N ALA A 514 9.04 -3.73 3.97
CA ALA A 514 9.53 -4.76 3.04
C ALA A 514 10.94 -4.43 2.54
N GLU A 515 11.15 -3.19 2.11
CA GLU A 515 12.35 -2.66 1.45
C GLU A 515 13.54 -2.53 2.43
N THR A 516 13.22 -2.37 3.71
CA THR A 516 14.22 -2.14 4.77
C THR A 516 14.46 -3.36 5.65
N ALA A 517 13.78 -4.48 5.38
CA ALA A 517 13.94 -5.71 6.15
C ALA A 517 15.33 -6.32 5.97
N ASN A 518 15.91 -6.72 7.11
CA ASN A 518 17.11 -7.55 7.23
C ASN A 518 18.36 -6.99 6.55
N ARG A 519 18.49 -5.66 6.53
CA ARG A 519 19.63 -4.97 5.92
C ARG A 519 20.02 -3.70 6.67
N THR A 520 21.20 -3.19 6.33
CA THR A 520 21.64 -1.85 6.73
C THR A 520 21.19 -0.85 5.67
N VAL A 521 20.49 0.20 6.09
CA VAL A 521 20.16 1.35 5.25
C VAL A 521 21.16 2.49 5.45
N LYS A 522 21.51 3.18 4.38
CA LYS A 522 22.49 4.27 4.33
C LYS A 522 21.77 5.60 4.23
N VAL A 523 22.01 6.50 5.18
CA VAL A 523 21.30 7.77 5.30
C VAL A 523 22.27 8.93 5.20
N VAL A 524 21.93 9.89 4.35
CA VAL A 524 22.67 11.11 4.10
C VAL A 524 21.68 12.28 4.01
N SER A 525 21.85 13.30 4.85
CA SER A 525 21.18 14.60 4.63
C SER A 525 22.02 15.51 3.74
N ILE A 526 23.34 15.50 3.91
CA ILE A 526 24.26 16.38 3.19
C ILE A 526 25.59 15.70 2.92
N LYS A 527 26.20 16.03 1.79
CA LYS A 527 27.63 15.80 1.50
C LYS A 527 28.30 17.16 1.36
N THR A 528 29.29 17.47 2.20
CA THR A 528 29.93 18.80 2.24
C THR A 528 31.39 18.74 2.70
N CYS A 529 32.10 19.86 2.69
CA CYS A 529 33.44 20.04 3.22
C CYS A 529 33.54 21.28 4.13
N GLN A 530 34.66 21.47 4.85
CA GLN A 530 34.80 22.60 5.77
C GLN A 530 34.72 23.97 5.06
N ASN A 531 35.24 24.07 3.84
CA ASN A 531 35.22 25.33 3.09
C ASN A 531 33.80 25.77 2.73
N GLU A 532 32.94 24.85 2.29
CA GLU A 532 31.52 25.13 2.01
C GLU A 532 30.75 25.54 3.27
N LEU A 533 31.01 24.85 4.40
CA LEU A 533 30.42 25.21 5.69
C LEU A 533 30.86 26.60 6.16
N LEU A 534 32.15 26.93 6.03
CA LEU A 534 32.67 28.26 6.37
C LEU A 534 32.03 29.34 5.52
N GLU A 535 31.92 29.11 4.21
CA GLU A 535 31.26 30.03 3.29
C GLU A 535 29.80 30.27 3.72
N ALA A 536 29.05 29.21 4.00
CA ALA A 536 27.67 29.31 4.48
C ALA A 536 27.56 30.06 5.83
N PHE A 537 28.45 29.81 6.79
CA PHE A 537 28.49 30.55 8.06
C PHE A 537 28.72 32.05 7.85
N GLN A 538 29.69 32.42 7.01
CA GLN A 538 29.98 33.83 6.73
C GLN A 538 28.83 34.51 5.98
N ASN A 539 28.24 33.82 5.00
CA ASN A 539 27.07 34.31 4.25
C ASN A 539 25.88 34.57 5.18
N LYS A 540 25.57 33.63 6.08
CA LYS A 540 24.41 33.74 6.99
C LYS A 540 24.61 34.74 8.12
N THR A 541 25.84 34.90 8.60
CA THR A 541 26.15 35.89 9.65
C THR A 541 26.43 37.29 9.12
N GLY A 542 26.70 37.42 7.81
CA GLY A 542 27.08 38.70 7.20
C GLY A 542 28.45 39.22 7.66
N SER A 543 29.30 38.35 8.23
CA SER A 543 30.64 38.70 8.71
C SER A 543 31.68 37.69 8.23
N GLN A 544 32.93 38.16 8.06
CA GLN A 544 34.07 37.29 7.83
C GLN A 544 34.56 36.73 9.17
N TRP A 545 34.76 35.42 9.24
CA TRP A 545 35.15 34.73 10.47
C TRP A 545 36.68 34.67 10.59
N GLU A 546 37.20 34.72 11.83
CA GLU A 546 38.63 34.54 12.05
C GLU A 546 39.02 33.09 11.71
N MET A 547 39.79 32.89 10.64
CA MET A 547 40.22 31.56 10.19
C MET A 547 41.63 31.22 10.67
N ARG A 548 41.78 30.03 11.25
CA ARG A 548 43.06 29.42 11.63
C ARG A 548 43.23 28.10 10.89
N ARG A 549 44.45 27.79 10.48
CA ARG A 549 44.78 26.48 9.89
C ARG A 549 45.44 25.55 10.90
N ARG A 550 45.05 24.28 10.84
CA ARG A 550 45.68 23.16 11.55
C ARG A 550 45.75 21.96 10.61
N THR A 551 46.40 20.88 11.02
CA THR A 551 46.44 19.65 10.20
C THR A 551 45.72 18.50 10.88
N THR A 552 45.15 17.58 10.12
CA THR A 552 44.61 16.34 10.70
C THR A 552 45.72 15.47 11.29
N ARG A 553 46.94 15.57 10.76
CA ARG A 553 48.13 14.94 11.35
C ARG A 553 48.36 15.36 12.79
N GLU A 554 48.28 16.66 13.10
CA GLU A 554 48.37 17.16 14.48
C GLU A 554 47.27 16.59 15.37
N LEU A 555 46.04 16.45 14.86
CA LEU A 555 44.95 15.82 15.62
C LEU A 555 45.26 14.35 15.92
N ILE A 556 45.75 13.60 14.93
CA ILE A 556 46.06 12.16 15.08
C ILE A 556 47.19 11.95 16.08
N GLU A 557 48.31 12.68 15.92
CA GLU A 557 49.47 12.57 16.81
C GLU A 557 49.09 13.01 18.24
N GLY A 558 48.39 14.14 18.38
CA GLY A 558 47.93 14.63 19.69
C GLY A 558 46.91 13.70 20.36
N ALA A 559 46.03 13.06 19.59
CA ALA A 559 45.09 12.09 20.15
C ALA A 559 45.79 10.82 20.64
N ARG A 560 46.79 10.33 19.92
CA ARG A 560 47.57 9.16 20.34
C ARG A 560 48.36 9.43 21.61
N ASP A 561 48.99 10.60 21.70
CA ASP A 561 49.67 11.05 22.93
C ASP A 561 48.70 11.17 24.11
N LYS A 562 47.54 11.82 23.90
CA LYS A 562 46.48 11.88 24.93
C LYS A 562 46.04 10.49 25.39
N LYS A 563 45.85 9.55 24.46
CA LYS A 563 45.46 8.18 24.77
C LYS A 563 46.53 7.44 25.59
N GLU A 564 47.79 7.55 25.19
CA GLU A 564 48.93 6.94 25.89
C GLU A 564 49.07 7.47 27.32
N ASN A 565 48.86 8.77 27.50
CA ASN A 565 48.96 9.43 28.81
C ASN A 565 47.64 9.43 29.62
N GLY A 566 46.59 8.75 29.16
CA GLY A 566 45.30 8.66 29.85
C GLY A 566 44.51 9.99 29.91
N VAL A 567 44.81 10.94 29.04
CA VAL A 567 44.13 12.24 28.92
C VAL A 567 42.87 12.10 28.07
N GLY A 568 41.75 12.62 28.56
CA GLY A 568 40.47 12.62 27.84
C GLY A 568 40.47 13.44 26.53
N GLY A 569 39.44 13.25 25.71
CA GLY A 569 39.25 14.03 24.46
C GLY A 569 39.92 13.45 23.22
N TRP A 570 40.81 12.46 23.36
CA TRP A 570 41.46 11.80 22.21
C TRP A 570 40.48 11.16 21.22
N ILE A 571 39.34 10.65 21.71
CA ILE A 571 38.27 10.07 20.86
C ILE A 571 37.71 11.12 19.90
N LEU A 572 37.45 12.33 20.41
CA LEU A 572 36.91 13.42 19.60
C LEU A 572 37.92 13.86 18.56
N ASP A 573 39.19 14.02 18.94
CA ASP A 573 40.25 14.42 18.01
C ASP A 573 40.42 13.40 16.86
N LEU A 574 40.42 12.09 17.15
CA LEU A 574 40.45 11.07 16.11
C LEU A 574 39.17 11.03 15.29
N ALA A 575 38.00 11.24 15.89
CA ALA A 575 36.74 11.28 15.15
C ALA A 575 36.70 12.46 14.16
N VAL A 576 37.19 13.64 14.57
CA VAL A 576 37.35 14.81 13.69
C VAL A 576 38.39 14.53 12.61
N ALA A 577 39.52 13.90 12.94
CA ALA A 577 40.50 13.51 11.94
C ALA A 577 39.91 12.55 10.89
N GLN A 578 39.01 11.62 11.26
CA GLN A 578 38.34 10.77 10.28
C GLN A 578 37.49 11.55 9.27
N LEU A 579 36.94 12.72 9.66
CA LEU A 579 36.11 13.53 8.78
C LEU A 579 36.94 14.31 7.76
N TYR A 580 38.15 14.73 8.14
CA TYR A 580 38.92 15.74 7.39
C TYR A 580 40.28 15.25 6.86
N ASP A 581 40.69 14.00 7.10
CA ASP A 581 41.97 13.44 6.62
C ASP A 581 41.98 13.38 5.08
N ASP A 582 42.63 14.39 4.47
CA ASP A 582 42.61 14.67 3.04
C ASP A 582 42.96 13.42 2.18
N GLY A 583 42.11 13.13 1.20
CA GLY A 583 42.30 12.05 0.22
C GLY A 583 42.06 10.65 0.78
N LYS A 584 41.46 10.51 1.95
CA LYS A 584 41.09 9.19 2.50
C LYS A 584 39.63 8.82 2.29
N ALA A 585 38.75 9.79 2.09
CA ALA A 585 37.32 9.61 1.89
C ALA A 585 36.67 8.70 2.94
N ARG A 586 37.12 8.80 4.21
CA ARG A 586 36.67 7.90 5.27
C ARG A 586 35.18 8.11 5.53
N CYS A 587 34.76 9.33 5.85
CA CYS A 587 33.41 9.56 6.36
C CYS A 587 32.33 9.77 5.28
N LEU A 588 32.33 8.95 4.23
CA LEU A 588 31.26 8.89 3.23
C LEU A 588 30.39 7.66 3.45
N VAL A 589 29.16 7.86 3.93
CA VAL A 589 28.17 6.79 4.13
C VAL A 589 27.65 6.27 2.78
N ALA A 590 27.40 7.19 1.84
CA ALA A 590 27.05 6.92 0.46
C ALA A 590 27.77 7.92 -0.47
N PRO A 591 27.97 7.60 -1.76
CA PRO A 591 28.65 8.51 -2.70
C PRO A 591 27.88 9.81 -2.98
N SER A 592 26.55 9.76 -2.94
CA SER A 592 25.60 10.85 -3.20
C SER A 592 24.30 10.63 -2.41
N TRP A 593 23.38 11.60 -2.46
CA TRP A 593 22.05 11.44 -1.84
C TRP A 593 21.22 10.42 -2.63
N GLU A 594 21.29 10.45 -3.96
CA GLU A 594 20.57 9.55 -4.88
C GLU A 594 21.04 8.09 -4.77
N GLU A 595 22.30 7.87 -4.44
CA GLU A 595 22.87 6.53 -4.18
C GLU A 595 22.73 6.09 -2.71
N SER A 596 22.04 6.88 -1.89
CA SER A 596 21.69 6.52 -0.51
C SER A 596 20.24 6.02 -0.42
N ASP A 597 19.85 5.52 0.74
CA ASP A 597 18.47 5.15 1.03
C ASP A 597 17.63 6.36 1.51
N SER A 598 18.20 7.58 1.56
CA SER A 598 17.51 8.77 2.07
C SER A 598 16.19 9.05 1.36
N GLY A 599 16.13 8.90 0.03
CA GLY A 599 14.90 9.09 -0.73
C GLY A 599 13.81 8.09 -0.38
N LEU A 600 14.17 6.81 -0.21
CA LEU A 600 13.26 5.75 0.26
C LEU A 600 12.71 6.09 1.66
N LEU A 601 13.54 6.66 2.52
CA LEU A 601 13.22 6.90 3.93
C LEU A 601 12.60 8.29 4.20
N GLY A 602 12.38 9.11 3.17
CA GLY A 602 11.84 10.46 3.33
C GLY A 602 12.76 11.43 4.09
N VAL A 603 14.07 11.22 4.01
CA VAL A 603 15.08 12.08 4.66
C VAL A 603 15.36 13.28 3.78
N ASN A 604 15.27 14.49 4.35
CA ASN A 604 15.51 15.72 3.59
C ASN A 604 16.95 15.82 3.10
N GLU A 605 17.11 16.23 1.84
CA GLU A 605 18.38 16.70 1.32
C GLU A 605 18.65 18.13 1.79
N GLU A 606 19.85 18.38 2.31
CA GLU A 606 20.28 19.62 2.91
C GLU A 606 21.47 20.21 2.14
N THR A 607 21.50 21.53 2.04
CA THR A 607 22.66 22.30 1.57
C THR A 607 23.46 22.84 2.75
N ALA A 608 24.72 23.25 2.53
CA ALA A 608 25.49 23.90 3.59
C ALA A 608 24.76 25.15 4.15
N GLU A 609 24.08 25.90 3.27
CA GLU A 609 23.30 27.08 3.63
C GLU A 609 22.07 26.76 4.49
N SER A 610 21.29 25.72 4.15
CA SER A 610 20.12 25.31 4.95
C SER A 610 20.52 24.73 6.30
N LEU A 611 21.57 23.89 6.31
CA LEU A 611 22.16 23.34 7.53
C LEU A 611 22.63 24.44 8.48
N VAL A 612 23.45 25.37 8.00
CA VAL A 612 23.97 26.49 8.82
C VAL A 612 22.83 27.37 9.33
N THR A 613 21.80 27.61 8.50
CA THR A 613 20.61 28.36 8.94
C THR A 613 19.95 27.68 10.15
N SER A 614 19.74 26.36 10.09
CA SER A 614 19.17 25.57 11.19
C SER A 614 20.06 25.55 12.43
N VAL A 615 21.37 25.41 12.23
CA VAL A 615 22.36 25.46 13.32
C VAL A 615 22.33 26.81 14.03
N LEU A 616 22.33 27.93 13.30
CA LEU A 616 22.29 29.28 13.87
C LEU A 616 20.94 29.59 14.56
N ALA A 617 19.83 29.11 14.02
CA ALA A 617 18.50 29.31 14.60
C ALA A 617 18.28 28.58 15.93
N SER A 618 19.15 27.61 16.27
CA SER A 618 19.03 26.76 17.46
C SER A 618 20.10 27.01 18.54
N LEU A 619 20.85 28.12 18.43
CA LEU A 619 21.78 28.65 19.43
C LEU A 619 21.09 29.68 20.32
#